data_AF-C6BW81-F1
#
_entry.id   AF-C6BW81-F1
#
_cell.length_a   1.000
_cell.length_b   1.000
_cell.length_c   1.000
_cell.angle_alpha   90.00
_cell.angle_beta   90.00
_cell.angle_gamma   90.00
#
_symmetry.space_group_name_H-M   'P 1'
#
loop_
_entity.id
_entity.type
_entity.pdbx_description
1 polymer ?
#
loop_
_entity_poly.entity_id
_entity_poly.type
_entity_poly.pdbx_seq_one_letter_code
_entity_poly.pdbx_strand_id
1 'polypeptide(L)'
;MNTALLEELLRKKAQRLQRQGLTVSEAIDRAGDEIFNCMAGSGGHGSRFCLRMVLNGAKRRVSPEICTCSASEGDKRGPLIRCAGM
;
A
#
# COMPACT_ATOMS: atom_id res chain seq x y z
N MET A 1 15.66 -2.72 4.95
CA MET A 1 14.75 -2.38 3.84
C MET A 1 14.00 -1.11 4.21
N ASN A 2 14.08 -0.06 3.41
CA ASN A 2 13.40 1.21 3.71
C ASN A 2 11.93 1.12 3.24
N THR A 3 11.00 1.04 4.19
CA THR A 3 9.56 0.84 3.93
C THR A 3 8.92 2.06 3.28
N ALA A 4 9.37 3.28 3.62
CA ALA A 4 8.85 4.51 3.03
C ALA A 4 9.17 4.61 1.53
N LEU A 5 10.38 4.20 1.12
CA LEU A 5 10.74 4.13 -0.30
C LEU A 5 9.92 3.08 -1.05
N LEU A 6 9.62 1.94 -0.42
CA LEU A 6 8.79 0.90 -1.01
C LEU A 6 7.33 1.37 -1.19
N GLU A 7 6.78 2.07 -0.21
CA GLU A 7 5.45 2.67 -0.28
C GLU A 7 5.36 3.73 -1.37
N GLU A 8 6.37 4.60 -1.48
CA GLU A 8 6.42 5.62 -2.53
C GLU A 8 6.56 4.99 -3.93
N LEU A 9 7.38 3.94 -4.06
CA LEU A 9 7.48 3.17 -5.30
C LEU A 9 6.14 2.53 -5.68
N LEU A 10 5.47 1.90 -4.71
CA LEU A 10 4.16 1.30 -4.88
C LEU A 10 3.13 2.34 -5.32
N ARG A 11 3.10 3.51 -4.66
CA ARG A 11 2.21 4.62 -4.99
C ARG A 11 2.42 5.13 -6.41
N LYS A 12 3.67 5.40 -6.81
CA LYS A 12 4.00 5.87 -8.17
C LYS A 12 3.64 4.85 -9.24
N LYS A 13 3.90 3.56 -8.99
CA LYS A 13 3.51 2.48 -9.92
C LYS A 13 1.98 2.36 -10.03
N ALA A 14 1.27 2.37 -8.91
CA ALA A 14 -0.18 2.32 -8.89
C ALA A 14 -0.79 3.53 -9.64
N GLN A 15 -0.28 4.75 -9.44
CA GLN A 15 -0.71 5.93 -10.20
C GLN A 15 -0.49 5.78 -11.71
N ARG A 16 0.64 5.19 -12.13
CA ARG A 16 0.90 4.90 -13.55
C ARG A 16 -0.11 3.91 -14.12
N LEU A 17 -0.45 2.86 -13.37
CA LEU A 17 -1.42 1.84 -13.77
C LEU A 17 -2.86 2.40 -13.78
N GLN A 18 -3.21 3.29 -12.86
CA GLN A 18 -4.50 4.00 -12.89
C GLN A 18 -4.66 4.84 -14.16
N ARG A 19 -3.59 5.51 -14.62
CA ARG A 19 -3.61 6.23 -15.91
C ARG A 19 -3.81 5.32 -17.13
N GLN A 20 -3.64 4.01 -16.96
CA GLN A 20 -3.92 3.00 -18.00
C GLN A 20 -5.35 2.45 -17.90
N GLY A 21 -6.18 2.98 -17.00
CA GLY A 21 -7.58 2.61 -16.85
C GLY A 21 -7.86 1.55 -15.78
N LEU A 22 -6.86 1.14 -14.98
CA LEU A 22 -7.09 0.22 -13.86
C LEU A 22 -7.77 0.94 -12.70
N THR A 23 -8.63 0.21 -11.98
CA THR A 23 -9.16 0.70 -10.70
C THR A 23 -8.03 0.87 -9.68
N VAL A 24 -8.27 1.65 -8.62
CA VAL A 24 -7.25 1.89 -7.60
C VAL A 24 -6.78 0.58 -6.94
N SER A 25 -7.71 -0.33 -6.62
CA SER A 25 -7.38 -1.63 -6.02
C SER A 25 -6.54 -2.49 -6.95
N GLU A 26 -6.98 -2.65 -8.22
CA GLU A 26 -6.24 -3.44 -9.21
C GLU A 26 -4.85 -2.85 -9.47
N ALA A 27 -4.74 -1.53 -9.53
CA ALA A 27 -3.47 -0.84 -9.74
C ALA A 27 -2.50 -1.08 -8.58
N ILE A 28 -2.97 -1.06 -7.33
CA ILE A 28 -2.16 -1.34 -6.14
C ILE A 28 -1.73 -2.81 -6.11
N ASP A 29 -2.64 -3.72 -6.42
CA ASP A 29 -2.32 -5.15 -6.42
C ASP A 29 -1.30 -5.50 -7.48
N ARG A 30 -1.53 -5.05 -8.71
CA ARG A 30 -0.63 -5.26 -9.84
C ARG A 30 0.72 -4.58 -9.63
N ALA A 31 0.75 -3.36 -9.07
CA ALA A 31 2.00 -2.70 -8.71
C ALA A 31 2.80 -3.51 -7.67
N GLY A 32 2.14 -4.07 -6.67
CA GLY A 32 2.80 -4.90 -5.66
C GLY A 32 3.36 -6.20 -6.23
N ASP A 33 2.64 -6.84 -7.15
CA ASP A 33 3.09 -8.07 -7.80
C ASP A 33 4.28 -7.82 -8.72
N GLU A 34 4.29 -6.72 -9.48
CA GLU A 34 5.45 -6.30 -10.26
C GLU A 34 6.69 -6.06 -9.41
N ILE A 35 6.53 -5.37 -8.26
CA ILE A 35 7.64 -5.12 -7.34
C ILE A 35 8.13 -6.43 -6.73
N PHE A 36 7.21 -7.30 -6.31
CA PHE A 36 7.55 -8.61 -5.77
C PHE A 36 8.36 -9.43 -6.78
N ASN A 37 7.89 -9.54 -8.02
CA ASN A 37 8.56 -10.31 -9.07
C ASN A 37 9.93 -9.73 -9.44
N CYS A 38 10.05 -8.40 -9.46
CA CYS A 38 11.32 -7.72 -9.73
C CYS A 38 12.37 -8.01 -8.66
N MET A 39 11.98 -8.03 -7.38
CA MET A 39 12.91 -8.23 -6.26
C MET A 39 13.11 -9.72 -5.90
N ALA A 40 12.11 -10.58 -6.15
CA ALA A 40 12.11 -11.99 -5.75
C ALA A 40 13.15 -12.85 -6.49
N GLY A 41 13.68 -12.39 -7.63
CA GLY A 41 14.70 -13.10 -8.40
C GLY A 41 16.07 -13.18 -7.71
N SER A 42 16.29 -12.40 -6.64
CA SER A 42 17.61 -12.23 -6.01
C SER A 42 17.79 -12.94 -4.66
N GLY A 43 16.78 -13.66 -4.15
CA GLY A 43 16.83 -14.17 -2.79
C GLY A 43 16.13 -15.52 -2.54
N GLY A 44 16.55 -16.20 -1.47
CA GLY A 44 15.97 -17.47 -1.02
C GLY A 44 14.55 -17.34 -0.45
N HIS A 45 13.91 -18.47 -0.14
CA HIS A 45 12.50 -18.53 0.32
C HIS A 45 12.17 -17.57 1.48
N GLY A 46 13.04 -17.48 2.50
CA GLY A 46 12.84 -16.57 3.63
C GLY A 46 12.80 -15.09 3.23
N SER A 47 13.70 -14.67 2.34
CA SER A 47 13.73 -13.28 1.86
C SER A 47 12.48 -12.91 1.05
N ARG A 48 11.94 -13.86 0.27
CA ARG A 48 10.69 -13.69 -0.48
C ARG A 48 9.50 -13.58 0.45
N PHE A 49 9.46 -14.37 1.53
CA PHE A 49 8.43 -14.25 2.56
C PHE A 49 8.46 -12.87 3.22
N CYS A 50 9.64 -12.41 3.67
CA CYS A 50 9.80 -11.08 4.26
C CYS A 50 9.34 -9.98 3.31
N LEU A 51 9.73 -10.04 2.03
CA LEU A 51 9.31 -9.09 1.01
C LEU A 51 7.78 -9.05 0.84
N ARG A 52 7.13 -10.22 0.78
CA ARG A 52 5.68 -10.32 0.67
C ARG A 52 4.96 -9.65 1.85
N MET A 53 5.45 -9.87 3.07
CA MET A 53 4.88 -9.26 4.27
C MET A 53 5.00 -7.74 4.25
N VAL A 54 6.17 -7.21 3.87
CA VAL A 54 6.39 -5.76 3.79
C VAL A 54 5.52 -5.14 2.68
N LEU A 55 5.42 -5.78 1.51
CA LEU A 55 4.56 -5.32 0.42
C LEU A 55 3.08 -5.32 0.82
N ASN A 56 2.60 -6.35 1.52
CA ASN A 56 1.22 -6.36 2.03
C ASN A 56 0.97 -5.20 3.00
N GLY A 57 1.92 -4.90 3.89
CA GLY A 57 1.84 -3.73 4.75
C GLY A 57 1.78 -2.42 3.96
N ALA A 58 2.60 -2.28 2.92
CA ALA A 58 2.60 -1.11 2.06
C ALA A 58 1.29 -0.96 1.27
N LYS A 59 0.75 -2.05 0.69
CA LYS A 59 -0.55 -2.07 -0.01
C LYS A 59 -1.67 -1.56 0.91
N ARG A 60 -1.71 -2.01 2.17
CA ARG A 60 -2.73 -1.56 3.14
C ARG A 60 -2.63 -0.07 3.51
N ARG A 61 -1.42 0.48 3.57
CA ARG A 61 -1.20 1.92 3.87
C ARG A 61 -1.44 2.84 2.67
N VAL A 62 -1.23 2.33 1.46
CA VAL A 62 -1.42 3.08 0.20
C VAL A 62 -2.86 2.94 -0.33
N SER A 63 -3.57 1.87 0.04
CA SER A 63 -4.97 1.68 -0.35
C SER A 63 -5.84 2.79 0.23
N PRO A 64 -6.64 3.49 -0.58
CA PRO A 64 -7.56 4.53 -0.10
C PRO A 64 -8.72 3.95 0.74
N GLU A 65 -8.94 2.63 0.69
CA GLU A 65 -10.12 1.96 1.22
C GLU A 65 -9.73 0.96 2.33
N ILE A 66 -9.33 1.48 3.50
CA ILE A 66 -9.66 0.89 4.80
C ILE A 66 -9.81 2.04 5.83
N CYS A 67 -10.75 2.97 5.64
CA CYS A 67 -11.54 3.41 6.80
C CYS A 67 -12.74 2.49 6.87
N THR A 68 -12.61 1.34 7.53
CA THR A 68 -13.76 0.81 8.27
C THR A 68 -14.01 1.75 9.43
N CYS A 69 -14.63 2.87 9.13
CA CYS A 69 -15.29 3.70 10.11
C CYS A 69 -16.57 2.94 10.53
N SER A 70 -16.41 1.86 11.30
CA SER A 70 -17.51 1.17 11.99
C SER A 70 -17.03 0.51 13.29
N ALA A 71 -17.78 0.81 14.37
CA ALA A 71 -17.62 0.47 15.79
C ALA A 71 -16.52 1.28 16.54
N SER A 72 -16.85 2.38 17.23
CA SER A 72 -17.58 2.44 18.51
C SER A 72 -16.83 1.75 19.66
N GLU A 73 -15.95 2.52 20.31
CA GLU A 73 -15.89 2.80 21.76
C GLU A 73 -14.42 2.98 22.21
N GLY A 74 -14.05 4.24 22.45
CA GLY A 74 -12.94 4.60 23.35
C GLY A 74 -11.51 4.49 22.82
N ASP A 75 -11.11 5.31 21.85
CA ASP A 75 -9.70 5.72 21.75
C ASP A 75 -9.58 7.25 21.59
N LYS A 76 -8.88 7.89 22.53
CA LYS A 76 -8.72 9.35 22.69
C LYS A 76 -7.62 9.89 21.78
N ARG A 77 -7.52 9.41 20.55
CA ARG A 77 -6.56 9.92 19.55
C ARG A 77 -7.34 10.53 18.41
N GLY A 78 -7.61 11.83 18.57
CA GLY A 78 -8.30 12.62 17.55
C GLY A 78 -7.54 12.63 16.22
N PRO A 79 -8.25 12.78 15.08
CA PRO A 79 -7.64 12.77 13.76
C PRO A 79 -6.80 14.04 13.53
N LEU A 80 -5.56 13.85 13.06
CA LEU A 80 -4.61 14.92 12.72
C LEU A 80 -4.88 15.59 11.35
N ILE A 81 -6.06 15.43 10.77
CA ILE A 81 -6.41 16.14 9.52
C ILE A 81 -7.85 16.64 9.63
N ARG A 82 -7.95 17.93 9.95
CA ARG A 82 -9.18 18.71 9.87
C ARG A 82 -9.43 18.98 8.39
N CYS A 83 -10.42 18.31 7.79
CA CYS A 83 -10.98 18.78 6.52
C CYS A 83 -11.56 20.17 6.79
N ALA A 84 -10.87 21.21 6.29
CA ALA A 84 -11.43 22.54 6.17
C ALA A 84 -12.50 22.50 5.08
N GLY A 85 -13.69 22.99 5.40
CA GLY A 85 -14.87 22.88 4.55
C GLY A 85 -14.86 23.80 3.33
N MET A 86 -15.71 23.44 2.38
CA MET A 86 -16.86 24.22 1.89
C MET A 86 -17.81 23.24 1.19
#